data_AF-A0A1R4LTR8-F1
#
_entry.id   AF-A0A1R4LTR8-F1
#
_cell.length_a   1.000
_cell.length_b   1.000
_cell.length_c   1.000
_cell.angle_alpha   90.00
_cell.angle_beta   90.00
_cell.angle_gamma   90.00
#
_symmetry.space_group_name_H-M   'P 1'
#
loop_
_entity.id
_entity.type
_entity.pdbx_description
1 polymer ?
#
loop_
_entity_poly.entity_id
_entity_poly.type
_entity_poly.pdbx_seq_one_letter_code
_entity_poly.pdbx_strand_id
1 'polypeptide(L)'
;MRKRRLPLETVLWSIIGMALYRQKSVWDIATQMDIMLPDKKPLVAPSALVQARQRLGADAVKEVFKAVAQHGYETNSFEQWAGLNLFAVDGVVWRAADTLENHQVFETQSNQHRENTYPQIRMVCHMELTSHLLCYNLIRLGMTAAAKKLDSVWPNQLSFTSCSMAITQFFATLPLTSPGNIPKHYESLLEQMSYFKLPPRREDRTYPRWVKPKPRKYPHKKNKLASP
;
A
#
# COMPACT_ATOMS: atom_id res chain seq x y z
N MET A 1 -27.84 -15.61 29.98
CA MET A 1 -26.45 -15.17 29.69
C MET A 1 -26.43 -13.67 29.39
N ARG A 2 -25.67 -12.84 30.13
CA ARG A 2 -25.62 -11.38 29.92
C ARG A 2 -24.70 -11.04 28.74
N LYS A 3 -25.26 -10.72 27.57
CA LYS A 3 -24.47 -10.22 26.42
C LYS A 3 -23.98 -8.80 26.70
N ARG A 4 -22.65 -8.60 26.64
CA ARG A 4 -22.01 -7.29 26.78
C ARG A 4 -22.43 -6.37 25.63
N ARG A 5 -22.40 -5.05 25.86
CA ARG A 5 -22.80 -4.04 24.86
C ARG A 5 -21.79 -3.94 23.71
N LEU A 6 -20.52 -4.24 23.97
CA LEU A 6 -19.44 -4.37 22.99
C LEU A 6 -18.78 -5.75 23.14
N PRO A 7 -19.18 -6.74 22.31
CA PRO A 7 -18.49 -8.02 22.18
C PRO A 7 -17.02 -7.86 21.75
N LEU A 8 -16.18 -8.88 21.94
CA LEU A 8 -14.76 -8.82 21.55
C LEU A 8 -14.60 -8.75 20.02
N GLU A 9 -15.36 -9.56 19.30
CA GLU A 9 -15.41 -9.60 17.84
C GLU A 9 -15.73 -8.22 17.25
N THR A 10 -16.72 -7.56 17.79
CA THR A 10 -17.11 -6.19 17.50
C THR A 10 -15.96 -5.18 17.63
N VAL A 11 -15.18 -5.30 18.70
CA VAL A 11 -14.01 -4.42 18.94
C VAL A 11 -12.91 -4.72 17.92
N LEU A 12 -12.69 -5.99 17.59
CA LEU A 12 -11.75 -6.41 16.55
C LEU A 12 -12.15 -5.85 15.18
N TRP A 13 -13.43 -5.94 14.80
CA TRP A 13 -13.95 -5.31 13.58
C TRP A 13 -13.73 -3.80 13.55
N SER A 14 -13.86 -3.14 14.69
CA SER A 14 -13.56 -1.70 14.81
C SER A 14 -12.08 -1.41 14.51
N ILE A 15 -11.16 -2.24 15.01
CA ILE A 15 -9.72 -2.10 14.77
C ILE A 15 -9.39 -2.31 13.29
N ILE A 16 -9.98 -3.32 12.66
CA ILE A 16 -9.82 -3.57 11.22
C ILE A 16 -10.38 -2.38 10.42
N GLY A 17 -11.56 -1.88 10.78
CA GLY A 17 -12.15 -0.69 10.18
C GLY A 17 -11.26 0.54 10.31
N MET A 18 -10.62 0.76 11.46
CA MET A 18 -9.65 1.85 11.66
C MET A 18 -8.42 1.72 10.75
N ALA A 19 -7.97 0.50 10.45
CA ALA A 19 -6.87 0.26 9.53
C ALA A 19 -7.27 0.51 8.06
N LEU A 20 -8.49 0.15 7.68
CA LEU A 20 -9.02 0.32 6.31
C LEU A 20 -9.46 1.76 6.02
N TYR A 21 -10.05 2.45 6.99
CA TYR A 21 -10.63 3.79 6.86
C TYR A 21 -9.87 4.83 7.69
N ARG A 22 -8.54 4.92 7.49
CA ARG A 22 -7.63 5.81 8.25
C ARG A 22 -8.04 7.29 8.28
N GLN A 23 -8.82 7.72 7.30
CA GLN A 23 -9.34 9.07 7.13
C GLN A 23 -10.65 9.36 7.89
N LYS A 24 -11.30 8.34 8.46
CA LYS A 24 -12.55 8.48 9.20
C LYS A 24 -12.30 8.42 10.70
N SER A 25 -13.14 9.08 11.48
CA SER A 25 -13.05 8.97 12.93
C SER A 25 -13.44 7.54 13.37
N VAL A 26 -12.90 7.09 14.50
CA VAL A 26 -13.26 5.80 15.11
C VAL A 26 -14.79 5.70 15.32
N TRP A 27 -15.45 6.83 15.55
CA TRP A 27 -16.89 6.91 15.77
C TRP A 27 -17.69 6.73 14.47
N ASP A 28 -17.25 7.35 13.37
CA ASP A 28 -17.86 7.17 12.05
C ASP A 28 -17.72 5.74 11.56
N ILE A 29 -16.56 5.12 11.82
CA ILE A 29 -16.30 3.72 11.48
C ILE A 29 -17.24 2.80 12.25
N ALA A 30 -17.34 3.00 13.57
CA ALA A 30 -18.23 2.18 14.41
C ALA A 30 -19.71 2.32 14.01
N THR A 31 -20.11 3.50 13.57
CA THR A 31 -21.47 3.76 13.07
C THR A 31 -21.70 3.14 11.70
N GLN A 32 -20.76 3.29 10.76
CA GLN A 32 -20.89 2.75 9.40
C GLN A 32 -20.85 1.23 9.34
N MET A 33 -20.06 0.60 10.20
CA MET A 33 -19.93 -0.85 10.26
C MET A 33 -21.02 -1.52 11.10
N ASP A 34 -22.03 -0.77 11.58
CA ASP A 34 -23.08 -1.21 12.50
C ASP A 34 -22.57 -2.18 13.56
N ILE A 35 -21.48 -1.78 14.21
CA ILE A 35 -20.68 -2.61 15.12
C ILE A 35 -21.52 -3.03 16.35
N MET A 36 -22.71 -2.47 16.56
CA MET A 36 -23.56 -2.79 17.68
C MET A 36 -24.44 -4.03 17.40
N LEU A 37 -24.89 -4.68 18.48
CA LEU A 37 -25.93 -5.72 18.34
C LEU A 37 -27.22 -5.08 17.79
N PRO A 38 -27.97 -5.79 16.92
CA PRO A 38 -29.31 -5.37 16.51
C PRO A 38 -30.15 -5.06 17.77
N ASP A 39 -30.95 -3.99 17.72
CA ASP A 39 -31.85 -3.52 18.78
C ASP A 39 -31.25 -2.71 19.95
N LYS A 40 -29.99 -2.25 19.89
CA LYS A 40 -29.41 -1.38 20.95
C LYS A 40 -29.22 0.07 20.51
N LYS A 41 -29.63 1.01 21.38
CA LYS A 41 -29.39 2.47 21.24
C LYS A 41 -27.92 2.76 20.85
N PRO A 42 -27.67 3.80 20.03
CA PRO A 42 -26.33 4.14 19.52
C PRO A 42 -25.29 4.29 20.65
N LEU A 43 -24.01 4.12 20.28
CA LEU A 43 -22.87 4.21 21.20
C LEU A 43 -22.92 5.55 21.95
N VAL A 44 -23.11 5.47 23.27
CA VAL A 44 -23.37 6.63 24.14
C VAL A 44 -22.10 7.45 24.43
N ALA A 45 -20.92 6.86 24.24
CA ALA A 45 -19.64 7.55 24.45
C ALA A 45 -18.51 6.97 23.57
N PRO A 46 -17.75 7.81 22.83
CA PRO A 46 -16.57 7.39 22.07
C PRO A 46 -15.49 6.69 22.91
N SER A 47 -15.37 7.06 24.20
CA SER A 47 -14.41 6.49 25.15
C SER A 47 -14.62 5.01 25.42
N ALA A 48 -15.86 4.51 25.32
CA ALA A 48 -16.18 3.10 25.56
C ALA A 48 -15.45 2.17 24.58
N LEU A 49 -15.27 2.61 23.33
CA LEU A 49 -14.56 1.86 22.30
C LEU A 49 -13.03 1.89 22.53
N VAL A 50 -12.50 3.03 22.97
CA VAL A 50 -11.08 3.16 23.35
C VAL A 50 -10.73 2.22 24.51
N GLN A 51 -11.56 2.21 25.56
CA GLN A 51 -11.39 1.31 26.71
C GLN A 51 -11.52 -0.16 26.30
N ALA A 52 -12.49 -0.48 25.45
CA ALA A 52 -12.66 -1.84 24.96
C ALA A 52 -11.46 -2.32 24.15
N ARG A 53 -10.85 -1.45 23.33
CA ARG A 53 -9.61 -1.72 22.59
C ARG A 53 -8.43 -1.95 23.53
N GLN A 54 -8.26 -1.10 24.55
CA GLN A 54 -7.20 -1.28 25.56
C GLN A 54 -7.33 -2.61 26.29
N ARG A 55 -8.55 -3.01 26.65
CA ARG A 55 -8.83 -4.30 27.29
C ARG A 55 -8.57 -5.50 26.38
N LEU A 56 -8.81 -5.39 25.08
CA LEU A 56 -8.54 -6.46 24.12
C LEU A 56 -7.03 -6.78 24.07
N GLY A 57 -6.19 -5.75 24.15
CA GLY A 57 -4.74 -5.89 24.17
C GLY A 57 -4.15 -6.27 22.82
N ALA A 58 -2.81 -6.25 22.74
CA ALA A 58 -2.08 -6.57 21.51
C ALA A 58 -2.05 -8.08 21.21
N ASP A 59 -2.02 -8.93 22.25
CA ASP A 59 -1.90 -10.38 22.10
C ASP A 59 -3.10 -10.99 21.37
N ALA A 60 -4.32 -10.59 21.71
CA ALA A 60 -5.51 -11.07 21.02
C ALA A 60 -5.50 -10.70 19.53
N VAL A 61 -5.08 -9.46 19.21
CA VAL A 61 -4.97 -9.00 17.81
C VAL A 61 -3.89 -9.78 17.06
N LYS A 62 -2.76 -10.07 17.72
CA LYS A 62 -1.66 -10.87 17.18
C LYS A 62 -2.10 -12.30 16.84
N GLU A 63 -2.82 -12.97 17.74
CA GLU A 63 -3.27 -14.34 17.49
C GLU A 63 -4.31 -14.41 16.37
N VAL A 64 -5.23 -13.44 16.31
CA VAL A 64 -6.15 -13.32 15.17
C VAL A 64 -5.39 -13.08 13.86
N PHE A 65 -4.41 -12.16 13.87
CA PHE A 65 -3.61 -11.88 12.68
C PHE A 65 -2.90 -13.14 12.17
N LYS A 66 -2.28 -13.92 13.07
CA LYS A 66 -1.63 -15.20 12.70
C LYS A 66 -2.63 -16.20 12.14
N ALA A 67 -3.79 -16.37 12.78
CA ALA A 67 -4.82 -17.29 12.32
C ALA A 67 -5.33 -16.92 10.92
N VAL A 68 -5.58 -15.63 10.67
CA VAL A 68 -6.00 -15.13 9.35
C VAL A 68 -4.89 -15.30 8.33
N ALA A 69 -3.63 -15.00 8.67
CA ALA A 69 -2.49 -15.15 7.77
C ALA A 69 -2.27 -16.62 7.39
N GLN A 70 -2.32 -17.53 8.36
CA GLN A 70 -2.20 -18.97 8.12
C GLN A 70 -3.35 -19.49 7.26
N HIS A 71 -4.59 -19.17 7.64
CA HIS A 71 -5.76 -19.59 6.87
C HIS A 71 -5.72 -19.05 5.44
N GLY A 72 -5.33 -17.78 5.26
CA GLY A 72 -5.14 -17.18 3.94
C GLY A 72 -4.02 -17.85 3.13
N TYR A 73 -2.96 -18.33 3.77
CA TYR A 73 -1.90 -19.07 3.10
C TYR A 73 -2.34 -20.46 2.65
N GLU A 74 -3.15 -21.15 3.45
CA GLU A 74 -3.62 -22.51 3.14
C GLU A 74 -4.74 -22.53 2.08
N THR A 75 -5.56 -21.47 2.03
CA THR A 75 -6.76 -21.45 1.17
C THR A 75 -6.56 -20.75 -0.17
N ASN A 76 -5.68 -19.76 -0.25
CA ASN A 76 -5.50 -19.01 -1.49
C ASN A 76 -4.61 -19.74 -2.48
N SER A 77 -4.95 -19.66 -3.77
CA SER A 77 -4.04 -20.04 -4.83
C SER A 77 -3.04 -18.93 -5.07
N PHE A 78 -1.75 -19.25 -4.97
CA PHE A 78 -0.67 -18.34 -5.33
C PHE A 78 -0.20 -18.59 -6.75
N GLU A 79 0.29 -17.53 -7.39
CA GLU A 79 1.05 -17.71 -8.61
C GLU A 79 2.33 -18.48 -8.31
N GLN A 80 2.63 -19.46 -9.16
CA GLN A 80 3.79 -20.33 -8.97
C GLN A 80 4.82 -20.12 -10.07
N TRP A 81 6.08 -20.10 -9.68
CA TRP A 81 7.21 -20.13 -10.59
C TRP A 81 8.20 -21.20 -10.15
N ALA A 82 8.56 -22.11 -11.07
CA ALA A 82 9.43 -23.26 -10.78
C ALA A 82 8.95 -24.12 -9.58
N GLY A 83 7.64 -24.27 -9.40
CA GLY A 83 7.04 -25.03 -8.30
C GLY A 83 7.04 -24.33 -6.93
N LEU A 84 7.42 -23.04 -6.88
CA LEU A 84 7.42 -22.23 -5.66
C LEU A 84 6.35 -21.14 -5.73
N ASN A 85 5.73 -20.84 -4.59
CA ASN A 85 4.80 -19.72 -4.46
C ASN A 85 5.55 -18.38 -4.59
N LEU A 86 5.07 -17.52 -5.49
CA LEU A 86 5.66 -16.22 -5.76
C LEU A 86 5.03 -15.16 -4.85
N PHE A 87 5.87 -14.44 -4.11
CA PHE A 87 5.48 -13.32 -3.26
C PHE A 87 6.30 -12.08 -3.59
N ALA A 88 5.68 -10.91 -3.46
CA ALA A 88 6.42 -9.65 -3.38
C ALA A 88 6.92 -9.44 -1.95
N VAL A 89 8.03 -8.73 -1.83
CA VAL A 89 8.57 -8.26 -0.56
C VAL A 89 8.49 -6.74 -0.58
N ASP A 90 7.76 -6.15 0.38
CA ASP A 90 7.68 -4.70 0.52
C ASP A 90 8.07 -4.25 1.92
N GLY A 91 8.76 -3.11 1.98
CA GLY A 91 9.25 -2.52 3.22
C GLY A 91 8.33 -1.39 3.68
N VAL A 92 7.80 -1.50 4.90
CA VAL A 92 6.97 -0.47 5.52
C VAL A 92 7.66 0.13 6.73
N VAL A 93 7.46 1.43 6.92
CA VAL A 93 7.98 2.17 8.07
C VAL A 93 6.81 2.80 8.83
N TRP A 94 6.64 2.41 10.09
CA TRP A 94 5.71 3.05 11.01
C TRP A 94 6.44 3.94 11.99
N ARG A 95 5.69 4.86 12.59
CA ARG A 95 6.16 5.69 13.71
C ARG A 95 5.57 5.13 14.98
N ALA A 96 6.42 4.90 15.97
CA ALA A 96 6.00 4.55 17.32
C ALA A 96 5.60 5.81 18.09
N ALA A 97 4.88 5.63 19.20
CA ALA A 97 4.62 6.71 20.14
C ALA A 97 5.94 7.20 20.76
N ASP A 98 6.02 8.49 21.04
CA ASP A 98 7.16 9.11 21.73
C ASP A 98 7.15 8.71 23.22
N THR A 99 7.77 7.57 23.53
CA THR A 99 7.92 7.05 24.90
C THR A 99 9.35 6.62 25.12
N LEU A 100 9.85 6.77 26.35
CA LEU A 100 11.22 6.37 26.70
C LEU A 100 11.49 4.90 26.36
N GLU A 101 10.51 4.02 26.61
CA GLU A 101 10.56 2.60 26.24
C GLU A 101 10.76 2.40 24.74
N ASN A 102 10.03 3.11 23.88
CA ASN A 102 10.18 2.99 22.43
C ASN A 102 11.53 3.54 21.95
N HIS A 103 12.06 4.60 22.56
CA HIS A 103 13.39 5.14 22.23
C HIS A 103 14.54 4.21 22.62
N GLN A 104 14.33 3.31 23.59
CA GLN A 104 15.34 2.29 23.94
C GLN A 104 15.44 1.17 22.90
N VAL A 105 14.34 0.87 22.20
CA VAL A 105 14.24 -0.26 21.27
C VAL A 105 14.35 0.17 19.80
N PHE A 106 13.76 1.32 19.46
CA PHE A 106 13.63 1.79 18.08
C PHE A 106 14.45 3.04 17.83
N GLU A 107 15.13 3.07 16.69
CA GLU A 107 15.91 4.23 16.27
C GLU A 107 15.00 5.40 15.87
N THR A 108 15.43 6.61 16.21
CA THR A 108 14.88 7.85 15.68
C THR A 108 15.69 8.29 14.47
N GLN A 109 15.07 9.03 13.57
CA GLN A 109 15.87 9.78 12.58
C GLN A 109 16.48 10.99 13.28
N SER A 110 17.80 11.11 13.26
CA SER A 110 18.49 12.32 13.73
C SER A 110 19.03 13.13 12.57
N ASN A 111 18.86 14.46 12.66
CA ASN A 111 19.51 15.43 11.79
C ASN A 111 20.57 16.19 12.61
N GLN A 112 21.45 16.95 11.93
CA GLN A 112 22.53 17.73 12.57
C GLN A 112 22.09 18.66 13.72
N HIS A 113 20.80 19.02 13.81
CA HIS A 113 20.27 19.98 14.77
C HIS A 113 19.26 19.40 15.77
N ARG A 114 18.70 18.22 15.49
CA ARG A 114 17.70 17.60 16.37
C ARG A 114 17.47 16.14 16.06
N GLU A 115 17.21 15.39 17.11
CA GLU A 115 16.63 14.05 17.05
C GLU A 115 15.11 14.18 16.79
N ASN A 116 14.58 13.38 15.87
CA ASN A 116 13.15 13.37 15.57
C ASN A 116 12.39 12.75 16.75
N THR A 117 11.24 13.33 17.08
CA THR A 117 10.44 13.01 18.27
C THR A 117 9.82 11.60 18.22
N TYR A 118 9.67 11.01 17.03
CA TYR A 118 8.98 9.73 16.87
C TYR A 118 9.93 8.61 16.40
N PRO A 119 10.15 7.56 17.21
CA PRO A 119 10.92 6.39 16.82
C PRO A 119 10.32 5.65 15.61
N GLN A 120 11.16 4.99 14.82
CA GLN A 120 10.76 4.30 13.59
C GLN A 120 10.77 2.79 13.74
N ILE A 121 9.64 2.16 13.41
CA ILE A 121 9.50 0.70 13.31
C ILE A 121 9.58 0.35 11.83
N ARG A 122 10.55 -0.48 11.46
CA ARG A 122 10.70 -0.98 10.09
C ARG A 122 10.26 -2.43 10.03
N MET A 123 9.39 -2.75 9.08
CA MET A 123 8.92 -4.11 8.84
C MET A 123 9.03 -4.43 7.36
N VAL A 124 9.28 -5.70 7.09
CA VAL A 124 9.25 -6.27 5.75
C VAL A 124 8.05 -7.22 5.70
N CYS A 125 7.18 -7.02 4.72
CA CYS A 125 5.94 -7.77 4.54
C CYS A 125 6.01 -8.62 3.27
N HIS A 126 5.51 -9.85 3.35
CA HIS A 126 5.18 -10.63 2.15
C HIS A 126 3.84 -10.17 1.61
N MET A 127 3.79 -9.91 0.31
CA MET A 127 2.63 -9.41 -0.41
C MET A 127 2.23 -10.40 -1.50
N GLU A 128 0.92 -10.63 -1.59
CA GLU A 128 0.29 -11.36 -2.68
C GLU A 128 0.39 -10.53 -3.98
N LEU A 129 0.69 -11.19 -5.11
CA LEU A 129 1.05 -10.52 -6.38
C LEU A 129 -0.09 -10.46 -7.40
N THR A 130 -1.12 -11.30 -7.29
CA THR A 130 -2.18 -11.48 -8.28
C THR A 130 -2.85 -10.16 -8.60
N SER A 131 -3.18 -9.35 -7.60
CA SER A 131 -3.78 -8.02 -7.81
C SER A 131 -2.89 -7.08 -8.64
N HIS A 132 -1.58 -7.04 -8.34
CA HIS A 132 -0.62 -6.21 -9.05
C HIS A 132 -0.42 -6.70 -10.48
N LEU A 133 -0.33 -8.01 -10.68
CA LEU A 133 -0.15 -8.64 -11.99
C LEU A 133 -1.40 -8.47 -12.85
N LEU A 134 -2.60 -8.58 -12.28
CA LEU A 134 -3.86 -8.30 -12.97
C LEU A 134 -3.89 -6.85 -13.48
N CYS A 135 -3.61 -5.88 -12.61
CA CYS A 135 -3.56 -4.46 -12.98
C CYS A 135 -2.49 -4.17 -14.04
N TYR A 136 -1.28 -4.73 -13.87
CA TYR A 136 -0.20 -4.59 -14.83
C TYR A 136 -0.59 -5.17 -16.20
N ASN A 137 -1.15 -6.38 -16.21
CA ASN A 137 -1.58 -7.06 -17.44
C ASN A 137 -2.73 -6.33 -18.12
N LEU A 138 -3.68 -5.76 -17.37
CA LEU A 138 -4.75 -4.93 -17.91
C LEU A 138 -4.18 -3.69 -18.63
N ILE A 139 -3.22 -3.01 -18.01
CA ILE A 139 -2.55 -1.87 -18.63
C ILE A 139 -1.80 -2.31 -19.91
N ARG A 140 -1.07 -3.43 -19.85
CA ARG A 140 -0.34 -3.97 -21.01
C ARG A 140 -1.26 -4.41 -22.14
N LEU A 141 -2.42 -4.96 -21.82
CA LEU A 141 -3.44 -5.32 -22.80
C LEU A 141 -3.97 -4.06 -23.50
N GLY A 142 -4.31 -3.01 -22.74
CA GLY A 142 -4.73 -1.72 -23.29
C GLY A 142 -3.65 -1.09 -24.18
N MET A 143 -2.38 -1.11 -23.73
CA MET A 143 -1.25 -0.62 -24.53
C MET A 143 -1.08 -1.42 -25.82
N THR A 144 -1.31 -2.74 -25.79
CA THR A 144 -1.25 -3.60 -26.97
C THR A 144 -2.37 -3.28 -27.96
N ALA A 145 -3.59 -3.06 -27.46
CA ALA A 145 -4.72 -2.65 -28.28
C ALA A 145 -4.51 -1.26 -28.93
N ALA A 146 -3.97 -0.30 -28.17
CA ALA A 146 -3.65 1.03 -28.69
C ALA A 146 -2.52 0.98 -29.73
N ALA A 147 -1.46 0.22 -29.46
CA ALA A 147 -0.33 0.04 -30.38
C ALA A 147 -0.75 -0.60 -31.71
N LYS A 148 -1.71 -1.54 -31.70
CA LYS A 148 -2.26 -2.14 -32.94
C LYS A 148 -2.93 -1.13 -33.89
N LYS A 149 -3.35 0.05 -33.40
CA LYS A 149 -3.90 1.12 -34.23
C LYS A 149 -2.83 2.01 -34.86
N LEU A 150 -1.57 1.84 -34.46
CA LEU A 150 -0.43 2.62 -34.95
C LEU A 150 0.45 1.75 -35.84
N ASP A 151 0.89 2.30 -36.95
CA ASP A 151 1.82 1.60 -37.83
C ASP A 151 3.21 1.49 -37.18
N SER A 152 3.73 0.27 -37.10
CA SER A 152 5.10 -0.03 -36.65
C SER A 152 5.46 0.48 -35.25
N VAL A 153 4.49 0.56 -34.33
CA VAL A 153 4.73 0.92 -32.93
C VAL A 153 4.53 -0.30 -32.03
N TRP A 154 5.54 -0.63 -31.23
CA TRP A 154 5.45 -1.68 -30.23
C TRP A 154 4.81 -1.16 -28.93
N PRO A 155 4.10 -2.00 -28.17
CA PRO A 155 3.45 -1.57 -26.91
C PRO A 155 4.45 -1.00 -25.89
N ASN A 156 5.70 -1.45 -25.89
CA ASN A 156 6.76 -0.94 -25.01
C ASN A 156 7.31 0.44 -25.42
N GLN A 157 6.92 0.96 -26.58
CA GLN A 157 7.20 2.33 -27.04
C GLN A 157 6.13 3.33 -26.60
N LEU A 158 5.05 2.88 -25.94
CA LEU A 158 4.08 3.75 -25.29
C LEU A 158 4.47 3.95 -23.81
N SER A 159 4.18 5.15 -23.28
CA SER A 159 4.45 5.50 -21.88
C SER A 159 3.55 4.70 -20.94
N PHE A 160 4.14 3.80 -20.14
CA PHE A 160 3.38 3.01 -19.16
C PHE A 160 2.62 3.90 -18.16
N THR A 161 3.27 4.95 -17.65
CA THR A 161 2.67 5.87 -16.68
C THR A 161 1.47 6.61 -17.27
N SER A 162 1.61 7.16 -18.48
CA SER A 162 0.53 7.89 -19.15
C SER A 162 -0.64 6.97 -19.52
N CYS A 163 -0.34 5.78 -20.03
CA CYS A 163 -1.34 4.75 -20.30
C CYS A 163 -2.07 4.30 -19.03
N SER A 164 -1.35 4.07 -17.93
CA SER A 164 -1.92 3.71 -16.63
C SER A 164 -2.87 4.79 -16.12
N MET A 165 -2.48 6.07 -16.21
CA MET A 165 -3.36 7.18 -15.82
C MET A 165 -4.63 7.23 -16.66
N ALA A 166 -4.53 7.08 -17.98
CA ALA A 166 -5.69 7.11 -18.87
C ALA A 166 -6.65 5.94 -18.61
N ILE A 167 -6.13 4.74 -18.37
CA ILE A 167 -6.95 3.56 -18.03
C ILE A 167 -7.62 3.76 -16.66
N THR A 168 -6.89 4.23 -15.65
CA THR A 168 -7.47 4.53 -14.33
C THR A 168 -8.58 5.58 -14.45
N GLN A 169 -8.36 6.62 -15.25
CA GLN A 169 -9.36 7.65 -15.51
C GLN A 169 -10.59 7.07 -16.21
N PHE A 170 -10.42 6.21 -17.20
CA PHE A 170 -11.51 5.51 -17.87
C PHE A 170 -12.39 4.77 -16.86
N PHE A 171 -11.80 3.93 -15.99
CA PHE A 171 -12.55 3.23 -14.94
C PHE A 171 -13.20 4.16 -13.92
N ALA A 172 -12.55 5.25 -13.54
CA ALA A 172 -13.14 6.25 -12.63
C ALA A 172 -14.38 6.94 -13.25
N THR A 173 -14.42 7.08 -14.58
CA THR A 173 -15.56 7.68 -15.28
C THR A 173 -16.68 6.71 -15.63
N LEU A 174 -16.41 5.39 -15.67
CA LEU A 174 -17.40 4.38 -16.06
C LEU A 174 -18.74 4.48 -15.30
N PRO A 175 -18.77 4.65 -13.95
CA PRO A 175 -20.02 4.76 -13.21
C PRO A 175 -20.88 5.99 -13.59
N LEU A 176 -20.27 6.99 -14.21
CA LEU A 176 -20.92 8.22 -14.65
C LEU A 176 -21.40 8.15 -16.11
N THR A 177 -21.04 7.08 -16.83
CA THR A 177 -21.39 6.88 -18.24
C THR A 177 -22.52 5.87 -18.39
N SER A 178 -23.43 6.10 -19.33
CA SER A 178 -24.45 5.11 -19.65
C SER A 178 -23.82 3.89 -20.35
N PRO A 179 -24.29 2.66 -20.07
CA PRO A 179 -23.66 1.45 -20.61
C PRO A 179 -23.53 1.40 -22.14
N GLY A 180 -24.49 1.99 -22.87
CA GLY A 180 -24.45 2.05 -24.33
C GLY A 180 -23.31 2.90 -24.92
N ASN A 181 -22.72 3.81 -24.13
CA ASN A 181 -21.61 4.66 -24.55
C ASN A 181 -20.23 4.04 -24.25
N ILE A 182 -20.15 2.95 -23.49
CA ILE A 182 -18.88 2.32 -23.10
C ILE A 182 -18.00 1.99 -24.31
N PRO A 183 -18.51 1.41 -25.42
CA PRO A 183 -17.67 1.13 -26.59
C PRO A 183 -17.05 2.40 -27.18
N LYS A 184 -17.81 3.50 -27.27
CA LYS A 184 -17.31 4.79 -27.78
C LYS A 184 -16.21 5.36 -26.88
N HIS A 185 -16.39 5.30 -25.56
CA HIS A 185 -15.38 5.77 -24.61
C HIS A 185 -14.12 4.90 -24.63
N TYR A 186 -14.27 3.60 -24.83
CA TYR A 186 -13.15 2.69 -25.00
C TYR A 186 -12.35 3.00 -26.27
N GLU A 187 -13.02 3.25 -27.40
CA GLU A 187 -12.36 3.67 -28.64
C GLU A 187 -11.58 4.98 -28.45
N SER A 188 -12.18 5.96 -27.77
CA SER A 188 -11.54 7.24 -27.43
C SER A 188 -10.34 7.07 -26.49
N LEU A 189 -10.41 6.14 -25.52
CA LEU A 189 -9.29 5.79 -24.67
C LEU A 189 -8.11 5.24 -25.50
N LEU A 190 -8.38 4.31 -26.43
CA LEU A 190 -7.34 3.74 -27.29
C LEU A 190 -6.71 4.81 -28.20
N GLU A 191 -7.51 5.72 -28.75
CA GLU A 191 -7.03 6.86 -29.51
C GLU A 191 -6.15 7.77 -28.66
N GLN A 192 -6.60 8.14 -27.46
CA GLN A 192 -5.82 8.94 -26.51
C GLN A 192 -4.46 8.28 -26.19
N MET A 193 -4.46 6.97 -25.93
CA MET A 193 -3.26 6.22 -25.60
C MET A 193 -2.25 6.16 -26.75
N SER A 194 -2.71 6.27 -27.99
CA SER A 194 -1.85 6.28 -29.18
C SER A 194 -0.90 7.49 -29.21
N TYR A 195 -1.30 8.62 -28.61
CA TYR A 195 -0.47 9.82 -28.49
C TYR A 195 0.65 9.70 -27.45
N PHE A 196 0.62 8.68 -26.59
CA PHE A 196 1.62 8.50 -25.53
C PHE A 196 2.92 7.83 -26.00
N LYS A 197 3.33 8.10 -27.25
CA LYS A 197 4.55 7.56 -27.84
C LYS A 197 5.77 8.16 -27.13
N LEU A 198 6.63 7.29 -26.63
CA LEU A 198 7.90 7.67 -26.03
C LEU A 198 8.87 8.15 -27.11
N PRO A 199 9.74 9.12 -26.80
CA PRO A 199 10.83 9.47 -27.69
C PRO A 199 11.76 8.26 -27.90
N PRO A 200 12.56 8.25 -28.99
CA PRO A 200 13.54 7.21 -29.22
C PRO A 200 14.44 7.01 -28.01
N ARG A 201 14.79 5.75 -27.74
CA ARG A 201 15.74 5.43 -26.67
C ARG A 201 17.06 6.13 -26.97
N ARG A 202 17.59 6.84 -25.98
CA ARG A 202 18.90 7.48 -26.04
C ARG A 202 19.99 6.42 -25.92
N GLU A 203 20.67 6.12 -27.02
CA GLU A 203 21.71 5.09 -27.09
C GLU A 203 23.04 5.52 -26.45
N ASP A 204 23.28 6.83 -26.36
CA ASP A 204 24.44 7.44 -25.70
C ASP A 204 24.49 7.19 -24.19
N ARG A 205 23.36 6.82 -23.57
CA ARG A 205 23.24 6.66 -22.12
C ARG A 205 23.32 5.21 -21.69
N THR A 206 24.53 4.80 -21.33
CA THR A 206 24.78 3.50 -20.68
C THR A 206 25.20 3.73 -19.23
N TYR A 207 24.39 3.28 -18.27
CA TYR A 207 24.71 3.35 -16.84
C TYR A 207 25.04 1.95 -16.33
N PRO A 208 26.32 1.56 -16.23
CA PRO A 208 26.69 0.26 -15.69
C PRO A 208 26.19 0.12 -14.25
N ARG A 209 25.77 -1.08 -13.86
CA ARG A 209 25.37 -1.37 -12.48
C ARG A 209 26.58 -1.20 -11.57
N TRP A 210 26.54 -0.17 -10.74
CA TRP A 210 27.59 0.19 -9.80
C TRP A 210 26.97 0.40 -8.40
N VAL A 211 27.65 -0.04 -7.35
CA VAL A 211 27.26 0.25 -5.97
C VAL A 211 27.61 1.70 -5.68
N LYS A 212 26.63 2.62 -5.78
CA LYS A 212 26.84 4.03 -5.46
C LYS A 212 27.26 4.17 -3.99
N PRO A 213 28.48 4.64 -3.67
CA PRO A 213 28.83 4.95 -2.29
C PRO A 213 27.86 6.01 -1.77
N LYS A 214 27.47 5.89 -0.50
CA LYS A 214 26.53 6.83 0.13
C LYS A 214 27.08 8.27 -0.03
N PRO A 215 26.37 9.19 -0.70
CA PRO A 215 26.85 10.54 -0.90
C PRO A 215 27.07 11.21 0.46
N ARG A 216 28.26 11.75 0.69
CA ARG A 216 28.61 12.50 1.90
C ARG A 216 28.71 13.98 1.56
N LYS A 217 27.97 14.81 2.28
CA LYS A 217 27.97 16.27 2.10
C LYS A 217 29.32 16.92 2.44
N TYR A 218 30.12 16.27 3.29
CA TYR A 218 31.37 16.82 3.82
C TYR A 218 32.54 15.84 3.66
N PRO A 219 33.78 16.34 3.47
CA PRO A 219 34.99 15.52 3.38
C PRO A 219 35.22 14.69 4.65
N HIS A 220 35.89 13.53 4.52
CA HIS A 220 36.39 12.80 5.68
C HIS A 220 37.40 13.66 6.44
N LYS A 221 37.19 13.81 7.76
CA LYS A 221 38.17 14.43 8.65
C LYS A 221 39.41 13.53 8.64
N LYS A 222 40.49 13.97 8.01
CA LYS A 222 41.79 13.29 8.12
C LYS A 222 42.19 13.38 9.59
N ASN A 223 42.27 12.24 10.28
CA ASN A 223 42.97 12.20 11.55
C ASN A 223 44.42 12.60 11.23
N LYS A 224 44.86 13.75 11.73
CA LYS A 224 46.29 14.04 11.81
C LYS A 224 46.85 12.96 12.73
N LEU A 225 47.44 11.92 12.15
CA LEU A 225 48.39 11.08 12.88
C LEU A 225 49.34 12.06 13.57
N ALA A 226 49.43 11.98 14.90
CA ALA A 226 50.47 12.65 15.64
C ALA A 226 51.79 12.25 14.97
N SER A 227 52.50 13.22 14.44
CA SER A 227 53.86 13.02 13.97
C SER A 227 54.69 12.43 15.14
N PRO A 228 55.56 11.45 14.88
CA PRO A 228 56.39 10.81 15.91
C PRO A 228 57.29 11.83 16.63
#